data_AF-A0A3B9MVE3-F1
#
_entry.id   AF-A0A3B9MVE3-F1
#
_cell.length_a   1.000
_cell.length_b   1.000
_cell.length_c   1.000
_cell.angle_alpha   90.00
_cell.angle_beta   90.00
_cell.angle_gamma   90.00
#
_symmetry.space_group_name_H-M   'P 1'
#
loop_
_entity.id
_entity.type
_entity.pdbx_description
1 polymer ?
#
loop_
_entity_poly.entity_id
_entity_poly.type
_entity_poly.pdbx_seq_one_letter_code
_entity_poly.pdbx_strand_id
1 'polypeptide(L)' 'APAKKAAPAKKEAAKTIINIQFSGKSYTIADLEKIAKDVWKYDLGKKAADFKSAELYVKTEESQCYYVINGEVTGSFAI' A
#
# COMPACT_ATOMS: atom_id res chain seq x y z
N ALA A 1 24.04 15.41 46.53
CA ALA A 1 23.74 14.22 45.70
C ALA A 1 23.44 14.69 44.28
N PRO A 2 24.09 14.16 43.23
CA PRO A 2 23.85 14.63 41.87
C PRO A 2 22.54 14.01 41.34
N ALA A 3 21.61 14.86 40.94
CA ALA A 3 20.31 14.46 40.42
C ALA A 3 20.45 13.71 39.08
N LYS A 4 19.87 12.51 39.02
CA LYS A 4 19.80 11.66 37.83
C LYS A 4 18.95 12.35 36.75
N LYS A 5 19.59 12.79 35.66
CA LYS A 5 18.93 13.35 34.49
C LYS A 5 18.09 12.25 33.82
N ALA A 6 16.77 12.38 33.88
CA ALA A 6 15.85 11.45 33.21
C ALA A 6 15.97 11.61 31.68
N ALA A 7 16.03 10.50 30.96
CA ALA A 7 16.06 10.48 29.50
C ALA A 7 14.73 11.03 28.93
N PRO A 8 14.77 11.84 27.85
CA PRO A 8 13.57 12.40 27.25
C PRO A 8 12.68 11.29 26.67
N ALA A 9 11.39 11.34 27.01
CA ALA A 9 10.39 10.42 26.48
C ALA A 9 10.31 10.53 24.95
N LYS A 10 10.38 9.38 24.26
CA LYS A 10 10.26 9.30 22.81
C LYS A 10 8.83 9.71 22.42
N LYS A 11 8.68 10.89 21.82
CA LYS A 11 7.40 11.39 21.32
C LYS A 11 6.97 10.48 20.16
N GLU A 12 5.83 9.80 20.30
CA GLU A 12 5.27 9.00 19.22
C GLU A 12 4.96 9.89 18.01
N ALA A 13 5.40 9.47 16.83
CA ALA A 13 5.14 10.20 15.60
C ALA A 13 3.65 10.14 15.25
N ALA A 14 3.08 11.25 14.76
CA ALA A 14 1.71 11.29 14.30
C ALA A 14 1.50 10.28 13.15
N LYS A 15 0.45 9.46 13.26
CA LYS A 15 0.12 8.45 12.26
C LYS A 15 -0.80 9.07 11.21
N THR A 16 -0.27 9.29 10.01
CA THR A 16 -1.05 9.79 8.86
C THR A 16 -1.52 8.61 8.02
N ILE A 17 -2.81 8.58 7.67
CA ILE A 17 -3.40 7.56 6.81
C ILE A 17 -3.99 8.25 5.59
N ILE A 18 -3.60 7.79 4.40
CA ILE A 18 -4.13 8.29 3.13
C ILE A 18 -5.25 7.36 2.69
N ASN A 19 -6.42 7.94 2.43
CA ASN A 19 -7.60 7.25 1.94
C ASN A 19 -7.99 7.81 0.57
N ILE A 20 -8.21 6.91 -0.38
CA ILE A 20 -8.74 7.21 -1.70
C ILE A 20 -10.22 6.87 -1.68
N GLN A 21 -11.08 7.86 -1.89
CA GLN A 21 -12.52 7.69 -1.84
C GLN A 21 -13.17 8.10 -3.16
N PHE A 22 -14.04 7.25 -3.69
CA PHE A 22 -14.79 7.52 -4.91
C PHE A 22 -16.06 6.66 -4.92
N SER A 23 -17.15 7.15 -5.51
CA SER A 23 -18.43 6.42 -5.64
C SER A 23 -18.91 5.72 -4.34
N GLY A 24 -18.66 6.33 -3.17
CA GLY A 24 -19.02 5.75 -1.86
C GLY A 24 -18.09 4.65 -1.35
N LYS A 25 -17.03 4.31 -2.07
CA LYS A 25 -15.97 3.38 -1.66
C LYS A 25 -14.80 4.13 -1.04
N SER A 26 -14.04 3.46 -0.17
CA SER A 26 -12.84 3.99 0.48
C SER A 26 -11.75 2.92 0.50
N TYR A 27 -10.57 3.25 -0.03
CA TYR A 27 -9.41 2.37 -0.05
C TYR A 27 -8.21 3.07 0.56
N THR A 28 -7.49 2.40 1.45
CA THR A 28 -6.18 2.87 1.89
C THR A 28 -5.10 2.45 0.90
N ILE A 29 -3.95 3.13 0.91
CA ILE A 29 -2.78 2.68 0.14
C ILE A 29 -2.41 1.24 0.51
N ALA A 30 -2.50 0.89 1.80
CA ALA A 30 -2.22 -0.46 2.28
C ALA A 30 -3.20 -1.52 1.73
N ASP A 31 -4.47 -1.17 1.56
CA ASP A 31 -5.45 -2.08 0.94
C ASP A 31 -5.10 -2.34 -0.53
N LEU A 32 -4.76 -1.29 -1.28
CA LEU A 32 -4.38 -1.42 -2.69
C LEU A 32 -3.09 -2.25 -2.86
N GLU A 33 -2.10 -2.05 -2.00
CA GLU A 33 -0.88 -2.87 -1.96
C GLU A 33 -1.19 -4.34 -1.65
N LYS A 34 -2.13 -4.59 -0.74
CA LYS A 34 -2.56 -5.95 -0.39
C LYS A 34 -3.24 -6.61 -1.57
N ILE A 35 -4.16 -5.93 -2.25
CA ILE A 35 -4.82 -6.45 -3.45
C ILE A 35 -3.79 -6.76 -4.53
N ALA A 36 -2.82 -5.86 -4.79
CA ALA A 36 -1.76 -6.12 -5.76
C ALA A 36 -0.90 -7.35 -5.43
N LYS A 37 -0.60 -7.58 -4.14
CA LYS A 37 0.12 -8.77 -3.67
C LYS A 37 -0.72 -10.05 -3.80
N ASP A 38 -2.01 -9.96 -3.53
CA ASP A 38 -2.93 -11.08 -3.67
C ASP A 38 -3.09 -11.44 -5.15
N VAL A 39 -3.24 -10.47 -6.04
CA VAL A 39 -3.25 -10.69 -7.50
C VAL A 39 -1.95 -11.34 -7.98
N TRP A 40 -0.80 -10.85 -7.51
CA TRP A 40 0.49 -11.45 -7.84
C TRP A 40 0.59 -12.93 -7.44
N LYS A 41 0.14 -13.26 -6.24
CA LYS A 41 0.29 -14.60 -5.67
C LYS A 41 -0.77 -15.58 -6.17
N TYR A 42 -2.03 -15.15 -6.18
CA TYR A 42 -3.18 -16.02 -6.41
C TYR A 42 -3.67 -15.98 -7.86
N ASP A 43 -3.75 -14.79 -8.49
CA ASP A 43 -4.21 -14.69 -9.88
C ASP A 43 -3.08 -14.99 -10.88
N LEU A 44 -1.88 -14.46 -10.64
CA LEU A 44 -0.71 -14.68 -11.51
C LEU A 44 0.12 -15.91 -11.10
N GLY A 45 -0.17 -16.53 -9.95
CA GLY A 45 0.53 -17.74 -9.47
C GLY A 45 2.02 -17.52 -9.20
N LYS A 46 2.47 -16.28 -9.01
CA LYS A 46 3.89 -15.94 -8.80
C LYS A 46 4.26 -16.08 -7.32
N LYS A 47 5.56 -16.22 -7.03
CA LYS A 47 6.03 -16.30 -5.64
C LYS A 47 6.08 -14.90 -5.05
N ALA A 48 5.66 -14.75 -3.80
CA ALA A 48 5.75 -13.47 -3.08
C ALA A 48 7.19 -12.91 -3.03
N ALA A 49 8.20 -13.78 -3.03
CA ALA A 49 9.61 -13.38 -3.07
C ALA A 49 10.01 -12.65 -4.38
N ASP A 50 9.27 -12.87 -5.47
CA ASP A 50 9.52 -12.20 -6.75
C ASP A 50 8.85 -10.82 -6.81
N PHE A 51 8.01 -10.44 -5.84
CA PHE A 51 7.41 -9.11 -5.77
C PHE A 51 8.40 -8.11 -5.16
N LYS A 52 9.07 -7.30 -6.00
CA LYS A 52 10.10 -6.34 -5.55
C LYS A 52 9.59 -4.90 -5.52
N SER A 53 8.85 -4.50 -6.54
CA SER A 53 8.24 -3.17 -6.63
C SER A 53 6.86 -3.27 -7.28
N ALA A 54 5.96 -2.35 -6.92
CA ALA A 54 4.69 -2.19 -7.60
C ALA A 54 4.33 -0.72 -7.67
N GLU A 55 4.03 -0.26 -8.88
CA GLU A 55 3.45 1.05 -9.14
C GLU A 55 1.95 0.88 -9.34
N LEU A 56 1.14 1.61 -8.58
CA LEU A 56 -0.32 1.53 -8.60
C LEU A 56 -0.90 2.84 -9.12
N TYR A 57 -1.64 2.78 -10.22
CA TYR A 57 -2.32 3.90 -10.85
C TYR A 57 -3.83 3.74 -10.66
N VAL A 58 -4.37 4.51 -9.73
CA VAL A 58 -5.79 4.47 -9.40
C VAL A 58 -6.58 5.38 -10.33
N LYS A 59 -7.44 4.80 -11.17
CA LYS A 59 -8.33 5.52 -12.08
C LYS A 59 -9.76 5.36 -11.61
N THR A 60 -10.16 6.23 -10.69
CA THR A 60 -11.48 6.20 -10.03
C THR A 60 -12.64 6.40 -11.00
N GLU A 61 -12.42 7.10 -12.11
CA GLU A 61 -13.41 7.26 -13.19
C GLU A 61 -13.82 5.92 -13.82
N GLU A 62 -12.88 4.97 -13.90
CA GLU A 62 -13.13 3.63 -14.42
C GLU A 62 -13.38 2.60 -13.31
N SER A 63 -13.28 3.01 -12.04
CA SER A 63 -13.28 2.09 -10.89
C SER A 63 -12.22 0.98 -11.02
N GLN A 64 -11.05 1.33 -11.56
CA GLN A 64 -9.93 0.40 -11.79
C GLN A 64 -8.64 0.93 -11.18
N CYS A 65 -7.82 0.02 -10.68
CA CYS A 65 -6.44 0.26 -10.30
C CYS A 65 -5.52 -0.53 -11.24
N TYR A 66 -4.69 0.17 -12.00
CA TYR A 66 -3.68 -0.44 -12.86
C TYR A 66 -2.39 -0.63 -12.08
N TYR A 67 -1.74 -1.76 -12.25
CA TYR A 67 -0.48 -2.05 -11.59
C TYR A 67 0.63 -2.34 -12.59
N VAL A 68 1.84 -1.93 -12.23
CA VAL A 68 3.08 -2.32 -12.91
C VAL A 68 4.00 -2.91 -11.84
N ILE A 69 4.11 -4.23 -11.81
CA ILE A 69 4.93 -4.99 -10.86
C ILE A 69 6.30 -5.24 -11.49
N ASN A 70 7.35 -4.91 -10.75
CA ASN A 70 8.76 -5.01 -11.16
C ASN A 70 9.09 -4.28 -12.47
N GLY A 71 8.26 -3.34 -12.92
CA GLY A 71 8.44 -2.66 -14.21
C GLY A 71 8.10 -3.50 -15.45
N GLU A 72 7.68 -4.76 -15.28
CA GLU A 72 7.54 -5.72 -16.38
C GLU A 72 6.14 -6.34 -16.44
N VAL A 73 5.55 -6.65 -15.29
CA VAL A 73 4.23 -7.28 -15.22
C VAL A 73 3.16 -6.23 -15.03
N THR A 74 2.36 -6.03 -16.06
CA THR A 74 1.26 -5.06 -16.06
C THR A 74 -0.08 -5.75 -15.92
N GLY A 75 -1.05 -5.04 -15.36
CA GLY A 75 -2.43 -5.51 -15.26
C GLY A 75 -3.32 -4.51 -14.54
N SER A 76 -4.52 -4.93 -14.20
CA SER A 76 -5.44 -4.12 -13.42
C SER A 76 -6.32 -4.97 -12.52
N PHE A 77 -6.88 -4.34 -11.48
CA PHE A 77 -7.93 -4.90 -10.65
C PHE A 77 -9.01 -3.86 -10.41
N ALA A 78 -10.25 -4.33 -10.32
CA ALA A 78 -11.39 -3.48 -10.00
C ALA A 78 -11.29 -3.00 -8.55
N ILE A 79 -11.64 -1.73 -8.34
CA ILE A 79 -11.74 -1.07 -7.04
C ILE A 79 -13.14 -0.50 -6.86
#